data_AF-A0A382PHA9-F1
#
_entry.id   AF-A0A382PHA9-F1
#
_cell.length_a   1.000
_cell.length_b   1.000
_cell.length_c   1.000
_cell.angle_alpha   90.00
_cell.angle_beta   90.00
_cell.angle_gamma   90.00
#
_symmetry.space_group_name_H-M   'P 1'
#
loop_
_entity.id
_entity.type
_entity.pdbx_description
1 polymer ?
#
loop_
_entity_poly.entity_id
_entity_poly.type
_entity_poly.pdbx_seq_one_letter_code
_entity_poly.pdbx_strand_id
1 'polypeptide(L)'
;VKYSWAVLLNDRRLGRLATIDTRLVHDLPIAKGLLRDGANKLSIVAPKATDDIEVGDFWIAPALRKTALGRAWIEVSVRDAIPCRITVTDEKGHLAALHSGQPGSLALRPGVAYTGDGSARLGVLPGRYTVYASRGFEFGVAQKQVTVA
;
A
#
# COMPACT_ATOMS: atom_id res chain seq x y z
N VAL A 1 1.07 7.97 12.31
CA VAL A 1 0.97 6.88 13.31
C VAL A 1 2.36 6.67 13.90
N LYS A 2 2.55 7.08 15.16
CA LYS A 2 3.88 7.07 15.79
C LYS A 2 4.15 5.80 16.58
N TYR A 3 3.10 5.28 17.21
CA TYR A 3 3.18 4.05 18.00
C TYR A 3 2.41 2.94 17.32
N SER A 4 2.58 1.73 17.81
CA SER A 4 2.07 0.56 17.12
C SER A 4 0.67 0.18 17.62
N TRP A 5 -0.35 0.49 16.83
CA TRP A 5 -1.75 0.16 17.11
C TRP A 5 -2.09 -1.25 16.63
N ALA A 6 -2.76 -2.05 17.45
CA ALA A 6 -3.15 -3.40 17.08
C ALA A 6 -4.48 -3.40 16.31
N VAL A 7 -4.57 -4.20 15.24
CA VAL A 7 -5.81 -4.39 14.48
C VAL A 7 -6.32 -5.80 14.74
N LEU A 8 -7.58 -5.89 15.18
CA LEU A 8 -8.24 -7.15 15.50
C LEU A 8 -9.51 -7.31 14.67
N LEU A 9 -9.78 -8.54 14.27
CA LEU A 9 -11.06 -8.96 13.71
C LEU A 9 -11.64 -10.03 14.62
N ASN A 10 -12.85 -9.78 15.13
CA ASN A 10 -13.53 -10.66 16.08
C ASN A 10 -12.63 -11.02 17.28
N ASP A 11 -11.98 -10.00 17.85
CA ASP A 11 -11.05 -10.09 18.98
C ASP A 11 -9.77 -10.92 18.73
N ARG A 12 -9.54 -11.35 17.48
CA ARG A 12 -8.31 -12.03 17.05
C ARG A 12 -7.43 -11.08 16.24
N ARG A 13 -6.13 -11.07 16.51
CA ARG A 13 -5.17 -10.15 15.88
C ARG A 13 -5.03 -10.43 14.38
N LEU A 14 -5.35 -9.44 13.55
CA LEU A 14 -5.02 -9.41 12.11
C LEU A 14 -3.59 -8.92 11.88
N GLY A 15 -3.18 -7.91 12.64
CA GLY A 15 -1.88 -7.26 12.44
C GLY A 15 -1.77 -5.99 13.25
N ARG A 16 -1.02 -5.02 12.71
CA ARG A 16 -0.81 -3.70 13.31
C ARG A 16 -0.90 -2.63 12.22
N LEU A 17 -1.23 -1.41 12.60
CA LEU A 17 -1.10 -0.28 11.68
C LEU A 17 0.37 -0.06 11.35
N ALA A 18 0.66 0.34 10.11
CA ALA A 18 2.00 0.78 9.73
C ALA A 18 2.38 2.01 10.57
N THR A 19 3.58 2.00 11.15
CA THR A 19 4.12 3.14 11.91
C THR A 19 4.69 4.16 10.92
N ILE A 20 3.80 4.92 10.31
CA ILE A 20 4.09 5.94 9.30
C ILE A 20 3.12 7.11 9.48
N ASP A 21 3.58 8.34 9.24
CA ASP A 21 2.76 9.55 9.36
C ASP A 21 2.07 9.95 8.04
N THR A 22 2.54 9.42 6.92
CA THR A 22 1.90 9.60 5.62
C THR A 22 0.62 8.76 5.52
N ARG A 23 -0.45 9.37 5.00
CA ARG A 23 -1.71 8.67 4.71
C ARG A 23 -1.47 7.53 3.70
N LEU A 24 -2.08 6.38 3.94
CA LEU A 24 -1.95 5.19 3.08
C LEU A 24 -3.24 4.38 3.01
N VAL A 25 -3.38 3.61 1.94
CA VAL A 25 -4.25 2.44 1.90
C VAL A 25 -3.49 1.27 2.55
N HIS A 26 -3.88 0.90 3.78
CA HIS A 26 -3.22 -0.16 4.55
C HIS A 26 -3.98 -1.47 4.40
N ASP A 27 -3.36 -2.46 3.76
CA ASP A 27 -3.97 -3.77 3.55
C ASP A 27 -3.45 -4.80 4.58
N LEU A 28 -4.37 -5.58 5.16
CA LEU A 28 -4.07 -6.64 6.12
C LEU A 28 -4.74 -7.95 5.67
N PRO A 29 -3.98 -9.07 5.57
CA PRO A 29 -4.56 -10.34 5.15
C PRO A 29 -5.51 -10.88 6.23
N ILE A 30 -6.70 -11.30 5.81
CA ILE A 30 -7.67 -11.98 6.68
C ILE A 30 -7.48 -13.49 6.51
N ALA A 31 -7.09 -14.18 7.60
CA ALA A 31 -6.94 -15.62 7.59
C ALA A 31 -8.29 -16.35 7.44
N LYS A 32 -8.26 -17.55 6.85
CA LYS A 32 -9.45 -18.40 6.75
C LYS A 32 -10.04 -18.67 8.13
N GLY A 33 -11.36 -18.58 8.26
CA GLY A 33 -12.09 -18.81 9.51
C GLY A 33 -12.05 -17.65 10.51
N LEU A 34 -11.44 -16.50 10.16
CA LEU A 34 -11.49 -15.30 10.99
C LEU A 34 -12.76 -14.48 10.76
N LEU A 35 -13.27 -14.50 9.52
CA LEU A 35 -14.61 -14.03 9.21
C LEU A 35 -15.63 -15.08 9.62
N ARG A 36 -16.76 -14.62 10.14
CA ARG A 36 -17.94 -15.43 10.44
C ARG A 36 -19.14 -14.90 9.67
N ASP A 37 -20.15 -15.74 9.53
CA ASP A 37 -21.43 -15.30 8.98
C ASP A 37 -22.07 -14.22 9.86
N GLY A 38 -22.67 -13.23 9.22
CA GLY A 38 -23.29 -12.09 9.89
C GLY A 38 -22.29 -11.02 10.36
N ALA A 39 -22.53 -10.48 11.54
CA ALA A 39 -21.81 -9.31 12.04
C ALA A 39 -20.37 -9.63 12.47
N ASN A 40 -19.41 -8.92 11.89
CA ASN A 40 -18.00 -8.98 12.26
C ASN A 40 -17.58 -7.67 12.92
N LYS A 41 -16.67 -7.73 13.90
CA LYS A 41 -16.15 -6.55 14.62
C LYS A 41 -14.69 -6.32 14.25
N LEU A 42 -14.41 -5.17 13.63
CA LEU A 42 -13.05 -4.66 13.43
C LEU A 42 -12.70 -3.71 14.58
N SER A 43 -11.64 -4.00 15.31
CA SER A 43 -11.17 -3.17 16.43
C SER A 43 -9.77 -2.62 16.13
N ILE A 44 -9.57 -1.33 16.33
CA ILE A 44 -8.27 -0.66 16.27
C ILE A 44 -7.91 -0.25 17.70
N VAL A 45 -6.93 -0.93 18.29
CA VAL A 45 -6.63 -0.82 19.72
C VAL A 45 -5.43 0.08 19.95
N ALA A 46 -5.67 1.12 20.76
CA ALA A 46 -4.67 2.10 21.14
C ALA A 46 -3.49 1.50 21.89
N PRO A 47 -2.26 1.98 21.65
CA PRO A 47 -1.12 1.68 22.48
C PRO A 47 -1.24 2.36 23.85
N LYS A 48 -0.37 2.01 24.80
CA LYS A 48 -0.30 2.69 26.11
C LYS A 48 0.21 4.12 26.01
N ALA A 49 1.06 4.40 25.02
CA ALA A 49 1.57 5.74 24.77
C ALA A 49 0.51 6.60 24.08
N THR A 50 0.53 7.90 24.35
CA THR A 50 -0.36 8.86 23.68
C THR A 50 0.00 8.97 22.21
N ASP A 51 -0.98 8.70 21.35
CA ASP A 51 -0.91 8.79 19.90
C ASP A 51 -2.29 9.15 19.39
N ASP A 52 -2.36 9.77 18.22
CA ASP A 52 -3.61 10.12 17.54
C ASP A 52 -3.58 9.61 16.11
N ILE A 53 -4.72 9.09 15.64
CA ILE A 53 -4.84 8.45 14.34
C ILE A 53 -6.18 8.77 13.69
N GLU A 54 -6.16 8.86 12.37
CA GLU A 54 -7.37 8.85 11.55
C GLU A 54 -7.41 7.53 10.77
N VAL A 55 -8.50 6.78 10.92
CA VAL A 55 -8.76 5.55 10.18
C VAL A 55 -10.21 5.55 9.70
N GLY A 56 -10.43 5.11 8.48
CA GLY A 56 -11.74 5.14 7.83
C GLY A 56 -11.73 4.35 6.54
N ASP A 57 -12.87 4.37 5.83
CA ASP A 57 -13.08 3.66 4.57
C ASP A 57 -12.59 2.21 4.65
N PHE A 58 -13.30 1.35 5.39
CA PHE A 58 -12.95 -0.07 5.50
C PHE A 58 -13.73 -0.90 4.49
N TRP A 59 -13.04 -1.78 3.77
CA TRP A 59 -13.68 -2.76 2.90
C TRP A 59 -12.91 -4.08 2.91
N ILE A 60 -13.57 -5.15 2.45
CA ILE A 60 -12.96 -6.47 2.30
C ILE A 60 -12.85 -6.77 0.81
N ALA A 61 -11.64 -7.09 0.35
CA ALA A 61 -11.43 -7.68 -0.97
C ALA A 61 -11.65 -9.21 -0.87
N PRO A 62 -12.60 -9.80 -1.62
CA PRO A 62 -12.90 -11.24 -1.55
C PRO A 62 -11.88 -12.08 -2.35
N ALA A 63 -10.58 -11.84 -2.13
CA ALA A 63 -9.50 -12.53 -2.81
C ALA A 63 -8.23 -12.52 -1.95
N LEU A 64 -7.29 -13.42 -2.26
CA LEU A 64 -5.95 -13.35 -1.70
C LEU A 64 -5.30 -12.01 -2.06
N ARG A 65 -4.46 -11.46 -1.17
CA ARG A 65 -3.77 -10.18 -1.35
C ARG A 65 -3.17 -10.00 -2.74
N LYS A 66 -2.39 -10.99 -3.21
CA LYS A 66 -1.75 -10.96 -4.54
C LYS A 66 -2.74 -10.88 -5.70
N THR A 67 -3.91 -11.50 -5.55
CA THR A 67 -4.96 -11.52 -6.57
C THR A 67 -5.75 -10.21 -6.53
N ALA A 68 -6.08 -9.71 -5.33
CA ALA A 68 -6.76 -8.43 -5.16
C ALA A 68 -5.94 -7.26 -5.73
N LEU A 69 -4.67 -7.17 -5.34
CA LEU A 69 -3.72 -6.19 -5.86
C LEU A 69 -3.15 -6.56 -7.23
N GLY A 70 -3.49 -7.71 -7.80
CA GLY A 70 -3.08 -8.12 -9.14
C GLY A 70 -4.15 -7.89 -10.20
N ARG A 71 -5.24 -7.21 -9.85
CA ARG A 71 -6.36 -6.93 -10.75
C ARG A 71 -6.00 -5.90 -11.81
N ALA A 72 -5.15 -4.94 -11.46
CA ALA A 72 -4.65 -3.92 -12.35
C ALA A 72 -3.14 -3.72 -12.14
N TRP A 73 -2.46 -3.20 -13.18
CA TRP A 73 -1.00 -3.11 -13.20
C TRP A 73 -0.54 -1.72 -13.66
N ILE A 74 0.42 -1.17 -12.93
CA ILE A 74 1.17 0.02 -13.33
C ILE A 74 2.57 -0.44 -13.74
N GLU A 75 2.90 -0.23 -15.01
CA GLU A 75 4.23 -0.49 -15.55
C GLU A 75 5.00 0.83 -15.66
N VAL A 76 6.17 0.88 -15.03
CA VAL A 76 7.03 2.05 -14.98
C VAL A 76 8.37 1.71 -15.60
N SER A 77 8.81 2.57 -16.50
CA SER A 77 10.17 2.58 -17.04
C SER A 77 10.68 4.01 -16.98
N VAL A 78 11.74 4.21 -16.19
CA VAL A 78 12.44 5.48 -16.08
C VAL A 78 13.52 5.53 -17.15
N ARG A 79 13.68 6.71 -17.78
CA ARG A 79 14.72 6.94 -18.79
C ARG A 79 16.11 6.64 -18.20
N ASP A 80 17.01 6.16 -19.06
CA ASP A 80 18.41 5.84 -18.73
C ASP A 80 18.59 4.65 -17.76
N ALA A 81 17.51 3.93 -17.44
CA ALA A 81 17.53 2.69 -16.65
C ALA A 81 18.30 2.80 -15.31
N ILE A 82 18.10 3.93 -14.62
CA ILE A 82 18.84 4.27 -13.39
C ILE A 82 18.10 3.86 -12.12
N PRO A 83 18.81 3.59 -11.01
CA PRO A 83 18.18 3.37 -9.71
C PRO A 83 17.33 4.57 -9.29
N CYS A 84 16.11 4.31 -8.84
CA CYS A 84 15.18 5.37 -8.46
C CYS A 84 14.14 4.90 -7.44
N ARG A 85 13.44 5.87 -6.86
CA ARG A 85 12.27 5.66 -6.01
C ARG A 85 11.02 5.97 -6.81
N ILE A 86 10.17 4.95 -6.98
CA ILE A 86 8.82 5.07 -7.52
C ILE A 86 7.85 5.21 -6.36
N THR A 87 7.06 6.29 -6.34
CA THR A 87 5.98 6.52 -5.37
C THR A 87 4.65 6.51 -6.10
N VAL A 88 3.66 5.80 -5.57
CA VAL A 88 2.32 5.68 -6.14
C VAL A 88 1.32 6.12 -5.10
N THR A 89 0.51 7.11 -5.45
CA THR A 89 -0.62 7.56 -4.62
C THR A 89 -1.94 7.33 -5.34
N ASP A 90 -3.00 7.03 -4.59
CA ASP A 90 -4.36 6.97 -5.11
C ASP A 90 -4.89 8.38 -5.46
N GLU A 91 -6.14 8.44 -5.91
CA GLU A 91 -6.80 9.71 -6.28
C GLU A 91 -7.02 10.67 -5.11
N LYS A 92 -7.01 10.17 -3.86
CA LYS A 92 -7.11 10.98 -2.64
C LYS A 92 -5.72 11.42 -2.14
N GLY A 93 -4.64 11.02 -2.82
CA GLY A 93 -3.27 11.31 -2.45
C GLY A 93 -2.69 10.38 -1.38
N HIS A 94 -3.36 9.28 -1.04
CA HIS A 94 -2.84 8.28 -0.10
C HIS A 94 -1.83 7.37 -0.78
N LEU A 95 -0.78 6.95 -0.06
CA LEU A 95 0.13 5.91 -0.54
C LEU A 95 -0.64 4.63 -0.87
N ALA A 96 -0.51 4.14 -2.10
CA ALA A 96 -1.26 2.98 -2.57
C ALA A 96 -0.76 1.68 -1.93
N ALA A 97 -1.66 0.72 -1.73
CA ALA A 97 -1.27 -0.65 -1.44
C ALA A 97 -0.64 -1.29 -2.70
N LEU A 98 0.56 -1.84 -2.57
CA LEU A 98 1.33 -2.37 -3.70
C LEU A 98 1.58 -3.89 -3.59
N HIS A 99 1.64 -4.53 -4.75
CA HIS A 99 2.14 -5.88 -4.95
C HIS A 99 3.24 -5.88 -6.01
N SER A 100 4.31 -6.66 -5.83
CA SER A 100 5.35 -6.77 -6.85
C SER A 100 4.95 -7.79 -7.91
N GLY A 101 4.92 -7.36 -9.18
CA GLY A 101 4.81 -8.25 -10.34
C GLY A 101 6.15 -8.84 -10.77
N GLN A 102 7.25 -8.44 -10.14
CA GLN A 102 8.62 -8.89 -10.39
C GLN A 102 9.27 -9.31 -9.06
N PRO A 103 9.04 -10.55 -8.62
CA PRO A 103 9.63 -11.06 -7.39
C PRO A 103 11.16 -10.99 -7.44
N GLY A 104 11.80 -10.37 -6.44
CA GLY A 104 13.26 -10.34 -6.28
C GLY A 104 13.97 -9.10 -6.80
N SER A 105 13.35 -8.25 -7.62
CA SER A 105 13.98 -7.04 -8.17
C SER A 105 13.56 -5.73 -7.50
N LEU A 106 12.49 -5.75 -6.70
CA LEU A 106 11.89 -4.56 -6.09
C LEU A 106 11.87 -4.64 -4.57
N ALA A 107 12.38 -3.60 -3.90
CA ALA A 107 12.16 -3.41 -2.48
C ALA A 107 10.90 -2.55 -2.27
N LEU A 108 9.86 -3.15 -1.68
CA LEU A 108 8.57 -2.48 -1.45
C LEU A 108 8.44 -1.90 -0.03
N ARG A 109 7.77 -0.75 0.03
CA ARG A 109 7.25 -0.05 1.21
C ARG A 109 5.82 0.42 0.87
N PRO A 110 5.00 0.86 1.84
CA PRO A 110 3.68 1.41 1.54
C PRO A 110 3.76 2.48 0.45
N GLY A 111 3.04 2.30 -0.66
CA GLY A 111 3.04 3.18 -1.83
C GLY A 111 4.39 3.43 -2.50
N VAL A 112 5.45 2.70 -2.16
CA VAL A 112 6.80 2.98 -2.67
C VAL A 112 7.49 1.70 -3.13
N ALA A 113 8.10 1.77 -4.31
CA ALA A 113 9.00 0.76 -4.85
C ALA A 113 10.38 1.38 -5.12
N TYR A 114 11.43 0.73 -4.63
CA TYR A 114 12.80 1.07 -5.00
C TYR A 114 13.27 0.11 -6.09
N THR A 115 13.74 0.68 -7.20
CA THR A 115 14.18 -0.05 -8.40
C THR A 115 15.69 0.12 -8.55
N GLY A 116 16.41 -0.93 -8.95
CA GLY A 116 17.84 -0.84 -9.30
C GLY A 116 18.11 -0.33 -10.72
N ASP A 117 17.16 -0.49 -11.63
CA ASP A 117 17.28 -0.29 -13.08
C ASP A 117 16.20 0.65 -13.65
N GLY A 118 15.46 1.34 -12.79
CA GLY A 118 14.38 2.23 -13.21
C GLY A 118 13.12 1.52 -13.71
N SER A 119 13.03 0.19 -13.59
CA SER A 119 11.88 -0.60 -14.03
C SER A 119 11.06 -1.09 -12.84
N ALA A 120 9.73 -1.01 -12.95
CA ALA A 120 8.84 -1.61 -11.97
C ALA A 120 7.52 -2.05 -12.61
N ARG A 121 7.07 -3.25 -12.23
CA ARG A 121 5.71 -3.72 -12.47
C ARG A 121 4.97 -3.84 -11.14
N LEU A 122 4.04 -2.92 -10.90
CA LEU A 122 3.35 -2.75 -9.63
C LEU A 122 1.89 -3.13 -9.76
N GLY A 123 1.48 -4.15 -9.02
CA GLY A 123 0.08 -4.53 -8.87
C GLY A 123 -0.62 -3.58 -7.90
N VAL A 124 -1.79 -3.10 -8.31
CA VAL A 124 -2.67 -2.20 -7.56
C VAL A 124 -4.14 -2.66 -7.65
N LEU A 125 -5.01 -2.02 -6.87
CA LEU A 125 -6.45 -2.08 -7.13
C LEU A 125 -6.78 -1.32 -8.43
N PRO A 126 -7.90 -1.61 -9.12
CA PRO A 126 -8.37 -0.76 -10.20
C PRO A 126 -8.66 0.65 -9.69
N GLY A 127 -8.29 1.68 -10.45
CA GLY A 127 -8.48 3.07 -10.05
C GLY A 127 -7.57 4.07 -10.75
N ARG A 128 -7.63 5.31 -10.27
CA ARG A 128 -6.78 6.42 -10.72
C ARG A 128 -5.66 6.65 -9.73
N TYR A 129 -4.45 6.84 -10.26
CA TYR A 129 -3.23 6.98 -9.49
C TYR A 129 -2.36 8.12 -10.01
N THR A 130 -1.54 8.68 -9.12
CA THR A 130 -0.38 9.50 -9.51
C THR A 130 0.90 8.74 -9.20
N VAL A 131 1.75 8.60 -10.21
CA VAL A 131 3.04 7.93 -10.13
C VAL A 131 4.13 8.98 -10.17
N TYR A 132 5.03 8.94 -9.20
CA TYR A 132 6.20 9.81 -9.11
C TYR A 132 7.46 8.96 -9.24
N ALA A 133 8.41 9.40 -10.05
CA ALA A 133 9.75 8.84 -10.14
C ALA A 133 10.75 9.90 -9.68
N SER A 134 11.57 9.54 -8.70
CA SER A 134 12.53 10.45 -8.07
C SER A 134 13.89 9.78 -7.89
N ARG A 135 14.96 10.55 -8.03
CA ARG A 135 16.35 10.09 -7.86
C ARG A 135 17.04 10.91 -6.78
N GLY A 136 17.13 10.37 -5.57
CA GLY A 136 17.85 11.01 -4.47
C GLY A 136 17.30 12.39 -4.11
N PHE A 137 18.12 13.19 -3.44
CA PHE A 137 17.69 14.43 -2.77
C PHE A 137 17.62 15.65 -3.70
N GLU A 138 18.13 15.60 -4.94
CA GLU A 138 18.51 16.87 -5.61
C GLU A 138 18.02 17.16 -7.04
N PHE A 139 17.46 16.26 -7.87
CA PHE A 139 17.36 16.62 -9.32
C PHE A 139 16.05 16.34 -10.06
N GLY A 140 14.91 16.38 -9.36
CA GLY A 140 13.59 16.48 -10.00
C GLY A 140 12.71 15.26 -9.80
N VAL A 141 11.40 15.51 -9.88
CA VAL A 141 10.36 14.50 -9.75
C VAL A 141 9.58 14.47 -11.06
N ALA A 142 9.74 13.38 -11.82
CA ALA A 142 8.84 13.11 -12.92
C ALA A 142 7.53 12.57 -12.34
N GLN A 143 6.39 13.09 -12.78
CA GLN A 143 5.09 12.60 -12.34
C GLN A 143 4.16 12.33 -13.51
N LYS A 144 3.30 11.32 -13.37
CA LYS A 144 2.27 11.00 -14.34
C LYS A 144 1.02 10.49 -13.66
N GLN A 145 -0.14 10.98 -14.08
CA GLN A 145 -1.41 10.39 -13.70
C GLN A 145 -1.75 9.23 -14.63
N VAL A 146 -2.24 8.14 -14.06
CA VAL A 146 -2.62 6.92 -14.78
C VAL A 146 -3.96 6.41 -14.25
N THR A 147 -4.76 5.81 -15.13
CA THR A 147 -5.96 5.07 -14.75
C THR A 147 -5.78 3.64 -15.22
N VAL A 148 -6.02 2.69 -14.34
CA VAL A 148 -5.86 1.25 -14.60
C VAL A 148 -7.12 0.51 -14.17
N ALA A 149 -7.53 -0.47 -14.99
CA ALA A 149 -8.76 -1.24 -14.80
C ALA A 149 -8.44 -2.72 -14.60
#